data_AF-A0A2E9B9Z0-F1
#
_entry.id   AF-A0A2E9B9Z0-F1
#
_cell.length_a   1.000
_cell.length_b   1.000
_cell.length_c   1.000
_cell.angle_alpha   90.00
_cell.angle_beta   90.00
_cell.angle_gamma   90.00
#
_symmetry.space_group_name_H-M   'P 1'
#
loop_
_entity.id
_entity.type
_entity.pdbx_description
1 polymer ?
#
loop_
_entity_poly.entity_id
_entity_poly.type
_entity_poly.pdbx_seq_one_letter_code
_entity_poly.pdbx_strand_id
1 'polypeptide(L)'
;MLMIWLAWQGLSLTIHGEIHEIKFLAKNIHQRLPKSYREWRLLPDFSRDVSLGHWLAWISWFAFPLMIPQGIGSLASASLTGVFLAPLNLIAHCLIAGMVILILRSIATIMGPISRLIGILGHNESPRLWGSLLIGMATWSAIWLLIGPISNTLFL
;
A
#
# COMPACT_ATOMS: atom_id res chain seq x y z
N MET A 1 10.33 10.24 6.54
CA MET A 1 9.10 10.66 5.82
C MET A 1 8.07 9.54 5.72
N LEU A 2 8.38 8.35 5.16
CA LEU A 2 7.43 7.23 5.09
C LEU A 2 6.87 6.77 6.44
N MET A 3 7.69 6.73 7.50
CA MET A 3 7.23 6.34 8.84
C MET A 3 6.22 7.31 9.46
N ILE A 4 6.33 8.62 9.18
CA ILE A 4 5.37 9.62 9.65
C ILE A 4 4.04 9.41 8.93
N TRP A 5 4.10 9.16 7.63
CA TRP A 5 2.92 8.84 6.84
C TRP A 5 2.27 7.53 7.32
N LEU A 6 3.07 6.51 7.64
CA LEU A 6 2.60 5.24 8.20
C LEU A 6 1.90 5.42 9.56
N ALA A 7 2.48 6.24 10.45
CA ALA A 7 1.86 6.60 11.72
C ALA A 7 0.52 7.33 11.53
N TRP A 8 0.46 8.27 10.58
CA TRP A 8 -0.78 8.97 10.22
C TRP A 8 -1.84 8.01 9.68
N GLN A 9 -1.48 7.11 8.77
CA GLN A 9 -2.42 6.10 8.26
C GLN A 9 -2.92 5.18 9.37
N GLY A 10 -2.02 4.75 10.26
CA GLY A 10 -2.38 3.97 11.44
C GLY A 10 -3.39 4.71 12.33
N LEU A 11 -3.14 5.97 12.63
CA LEU A 11 -4.04 6.83 13.41
C LEU A 11 -5.41 7.02 12.73
N SER A 12 -5.42 7.29 11.42
CA SER A 12 -6.67 7.45 10.65
C SER A 12 -7.51 6.17 10.71
N LEU A 13 -6.88 5.01 10.53
CA LEU A 13 -7.54 3.69 10.60
C LEU A 13 -8.09 3.39 12.01
N THR A 14 -7.33 3.67 13.06
CA THR A 14 -7.77 3.42 14.43
C THR A 14 -8.97 4.29 14.81
N ILE A 15 -8.94 5.58 14.47
CA ILE A 15 -9.99 6.53 14.87
C ILE A 15 -11.24 6.39 13.97
N HIS A 16 -11.04 6.35 12.65
CA HIS A 16 -12.12 6.48 11.67
C HIS A 16 -12.50 5.16 11.00
N GLY A 17 -11.71 4.09 11.18
CA GLY A 17 -11.91 2.82 10.48
C GLY A 17 -11.54 2.87 9.00
N GLU A 18 -11.01 3.99 8.53
CA GLU A 18 -10.69 4.22 7.12
C GLU A 18 -9.56 5.23 6.94
N ILE A 19 -8.95 5.16 5.75
CA ILE A 19 -7.94 6.11 5.31
C ILE A 19 -8.61 7.15 4.41
N HIS A 20 -8.76 8.38 4.91
CA HIS A 20 -9.42 9.47 4.18
C HIS A 20 -8.71 9.83 2.87
N GLU A 21 -7.38 9.83 2.86
CA GLU A 21 -6.57 10.16 1.67
C GLU A 21 -6.83 9.19 0.52
N ILE A 22 -6.88 7.90 0.84
CA ILE A 22 -7.07 6.81 -0.12
C ILE A 22 -8.51 6.81 -0.62
N LYS A 23 -9.49 7.07 0.25
CA LYS A 23 -10.89 7.27 -0.17
C LYS A 23 -11.06 8.47 -1.07
N PHE A 24 -10.45 9.60 -0.73
CA PHE A 24 -10.48 10.81 -1.54
C PHE A 24 -9.86 10.55 -2.92
N LEU A 25 -8.70 9.89 -2.95
CA LEU A 25 -8.02 9.49 -4.18
C LEU A 25 -8.89 8.54 -5.02
N ALA A 26 -9.48 7.52 -4.41
CA ALA A 26 -10.35 6.57 -5.09
C ALA A 26 -11.56 7.27 -5.72
N LYS A 27 -12.20 8.20 -5.00
CA LYS A 27 -13.32 9.00 -5.50
C LYS A 27 -12.90 9.88 -6.68
N ASN A 28 -11.78 10.60 -6.56
CA ASN A 28 -11.29 11.49 -7.61
C ASN A 28 -10.90 10.71 -8.88
N ILE A 29 -10.25 9.55 -8.74
CA ILE A 29 -9.91 8.68 -9.88
C ILE A 29 -11.19 8.14 -10.50
N HIS A 30 -12.11 7.59 -9.71
CA HIS A 30 -13.36 6.99 -10.21
C HIS A 30 -14.17 7.99 -11.04
N GLN A 31 -14.27 9.25 -10.58
CA GLN A 31 -15.00 10.30 -11.29
C GLN A 31 -14.42 10.65 -12.67
N ARG A 32 -13.12 10.44 -12.88
CA ARG A 32 -12.42 10.66 -14.16
C ARG A 32 -12.55 9.48 -15.13
N LEU A 33 -13.07 8.35 -14.68
CA LEU A 33 -13.24 7.16 -15.52
C LEU A 33 -14.46 7.30 -16.47
N PRO A 34 -14.42 6.62 -17.63
CA PRO A 34 -15.55 6.59 -18.56
C PRO A 34 -16.84 6.15 -17.88
N LYS A 35 -17.99 6.68 -18.31
CA LYS A 35 -19.31 6.35 -17.73
C LYS A 35 -19.58 4.85 -17.75
N SER A 36 -19.30 4.18 -18.87
CA SER A 36 -19.44 2.73 -19.02
C SER A 36 -18.69 1.93 -17.94
N TYR A 37 -17.47 2.37 -17.56
CA TYR A 37 -16.73 1.72 -16.48
C TYR A 37 -17.34 1.98 -15.11
N ARG A 38 -17.78 3.21 -14.83
CA ARG A 38 -18.40 3.57 -13.54
C ARG A 38 -19.73 2.87 -13.30
N GLU A 39 -20.49 2.63 -14.36
CA GLU A 39 -21.75 1.86 -14.31
C GLU A 39 -21.49 0.38 -14.04
N TRP A 40 -20.42 -0.18 -14.62
CA TRP A 40 -20.01 -1.56 -14.37
C TRP A 40 -19.37 -1.76 -12.98
N ARG A 41 -18.55 -0.80 -12.52
CA ARG A 41 -17.84 -0.85 -11.23
C ARG A 41 -18.21 0.35 -10.38
N LEU A 42 -19.11 0.12 -9.42
CA LEU A 42 -19.57 1.13 -8.47
C LEU A 42 -18.42 1.65 -7.59
N LEU A 43 -18.59 2.85 -7.06
CA LEU A 43 -17.56 3.52 -6.25
C LEU A 43 -17.11 2.73 -5.01
N PRO A 44 -17.98 2.09 -4.20
CA PRO A 44 -17.54 1.34 -3.02
C PRO A 44 -16.62 0.18 -3.40
N ASP A 45 -16.97 -0.49 -4.49
CA ASP A 45 -16.26 -1.61 -5.09
C ASP A 45 -14.88 -1.20 -5.62
N PHE A 46 -14.83 -0.09 -6.35
CA PHE A 46 -13.58 0.50 -6.83
C PHE A 46 -12.70 0.98 -5.66
N SER A 47 -13.30 1.62 -4.65
CA SER A 47 -12.57 2.09 -3.47
C SER A 47 -11.94 0.94 -2.69
N ARG A 48 -12.60 -0.23 -2.63
CA ARG A 48 -12.02 -1.43 -2.02
C ARG A 48 -10.80 -1.92 -2.80
N ASP A 49 -10.87 -1.91 -4.13
CA ASP A 49 -9.75 -2.32 -4.98
C ASP A 49 -8.54 -1.38 -4.81
N VAL A 50 -8.77 -0.07 -4.71
CA VAL A 50 -7.73 0.93 -4.42
C VAL A 50 -7.13 0.71 -3.02
N SER A 51 -7.97 0.44 -2.01
CA SER A 51 -7.49 0.12 -0.65
C SER A 51 -6.66 -1.16 -0.62
N LEU A 52 -7.06 -2.22 -1.34
CA LEU A 52 -6.27 -3.44 -1.46
C LEU A 52 -4.90 -3.17 -2.09
N GLY A 53 -4.83 -2.31 -3.11
CA GLY A 53 -3.56 -1.90 -3.69
C GLY A 53 -2.69 -1.08 -2.75
N HIS A 54 -3.29 -0.20 -1.95
CA HIS A 54 -2.58 0.53 -0.90
C HIS A 54 -1.98 -0.41 0.14
N TRP A 55 -2.74 -1.42 0.59
CA TRP A 55 -2.25 -2.42 1.52
C TRP A 55 -1.13 -3.28 0.94
N LEU A 56 -1.29 -3.70 -0.32
CA LEU A 56 -0.23 -4.43 -1.03
C LEU A 56 1.05 -3.59 -1.06
N ALA A 57 0.96 -2.29 -1.33
CA ALA A 57 2.12 -1.41 -1.35
C ALA A 57 2.85 -1.37 0.01
N TRP A 58 2.11 -1.26 1.11
CA TRP A 58 2.71 -1.31 2.46
C TRP A 58 3.36 -2.66 2.74
N ILE A 59 2.68 -3.77 2.45
CA ILE A 59 3.22 -5.13 2.68
C ILE A 59 4.46 -5.36 1.83
N SER A 60 4.45 -4.97 0.56
CA SER A 60 5.62 -5.06 -0.32
C SER A 60 6.78 -4.22 0.19
N TRP A 61 6.50 -3.02 0.70
CA TRP A 61 7.53 -2.17 1.29
C TRP A 61 8.11 -2.77 2.58
N PHE A 62 7.28 -3.36 3.45
CA PHE A 62 7.76 -4.04 4.65
C PHE A 62 8.59 -5.28 4.31
N ALA A 63 8.17 -6.06 3.31
CA ALA A 63 8.89 -7.27 2.90
C ALA A 63 10.23 -6.94 2.22
N PHE A 64 10.23 -5.95 1.32
CA PHE A 64 11.40 -5.58 0.52
C PHE A 64 11.49 -4.05 0.34
N PRO A 65 11.96 -3.32 1.37
CA PRO A 65 11.92 -1.86 1.37
C PRO A 65 12.79 -1.23 0.27
N LEU A 66 13.83 -1.95 -0.17
CA LEU A 66 14.76 -1.50 -1.20
C LEU A 66 14.36 -1.90 -2.61
N MET A 67 13.38 -2.79 -2.82
CA MET A 67 13.09 -3.37 -4.14
C MET A 67 12.84 -2.30 -5.21
N ILE A 68 11.93 -1.36 -4.94
CA ILE A 68 11.58 -0.30 -5.89
C ILE A 68 12.70 0.77 -5.98
N PRO A 69 13.20 1.35 -4.86
CA PRO A 69 14.28 2.34 -4.93
C PRO A 69 15.56 1.80 -5.57
N GLN A 70 15.95 0.56 -5.29
CA GLN A 70 17.13 -0.08 -5.86
C GLN A 70 16.94 -0.40 -7.34
N GLY A 71 15.77 -0.89 -7.75
CA GLY A 71 15.48 -1.19 -9.16
C GLY A 71 15.51 0.06 -10.04
N ILE A 72 15.01 1.20 -9.53
CA ILE A 72 15.02 2.47 -10.24
C ILE A 72 16.40 3.12 -10.16
N GLY A 73 17.00 3.16 -8.96
CA GLY A 73 18.26 3.82 -8.69
C GLY A 73 19.45 3.17 -9.40
N SER A 74 19.49 1.82 -9.45
CA SER A 74 20.53 1.11 -10.20
C SER A 74 20.44 1.35 -11.71
N LEU A 75 19.22 1.42 -12.26
CA LEU A 75 19.02 1.66 -13.68
C LEU A 75 19.38 3.11 -14.05
N ALA A 76 19.00 4.08 -13.21
CA ALA A 76 19.33 5.48 -13.41
C ALA A 76 20.85 5.74 -13.28
N SER A 77 21.55 5.05 -12.38
CA SER A 77 22.99 5.23 -12.17
C SER A 77 23.86 4.53 -13.21
N ALA A 78 23.32 3.52 -13.93
CA ALA A 78 24.09 2.74 -14.88
C ALA A 78 24.49 3.52 -16.15
N SER A 79 23.66 4.45 -16.63
CA SER A 79 23.92 5.18 -17.89
C SER A 79 22.97 6.35 -18.11
N LEU A 80 23.32 7.25 -19.04
CA LEU A 80 22.45 8.35 -19.47
C LEU A 80 21.13 7.84 -20.10
N THR A 81 21.16 6.73 -20.83
CA THR A 81 19.95 6.05 -21.33
C THR A 81 19.14 5.45 -20.18
N GLY A 82 19.82 4.92 -19.16
CA GLY A 82 19.23 4.42 -17.93
C GLY A 82 18.37 5.43 -17.17
N VAL A 83 18.75 6.72 -17.18
CA VAL A 83 17.94 7.80 -16.60
C VAL A 83 16.56 7.92 -17.26
N PHE A 84 16.47 7.74 -18.58
CA PHE A 84 15.19 7.75 -19.29
C PHE A 84 14.40 6.45 -19.12
N LEU A 85 15.09 5.32 -18.92
CA LEU A 85 14.46 4.01 -18.69
C LEU A 85 13.95 3.85 -17.25
N ALA A 86 14.51 4.57 -16.29
CA ALA A 86 14.14 4.50 -14.88
C ALA A 86 12.64 4.81 -14.60
N PRO A 87 12.03 5.88 -15.17
CA PRO A 87 10.59 6.11 -15.09
C PRO A 87 9.74 4.98 -15.70
N LEU A 88 10.21 4.38 -16.82
CA LEU A 88 9.51 3.25 -17.44
C LEU A 88 9.56 2.01 -16.54
N ASN A 89 10.67 1.78 -15.85
CA ASN A 89 10.80 0.70 -14.88
C ASN A 89 9.85 0.92 -13.68
N LEU A 90 9.67 2.17 -13.22
CA LEU A 90 8.68 2.48 -12.19
C LEU A 90 7.25 2.17 -12.67
N ILE A 91 6.90 2.53 -13.91
CA ILE A 91 5.59 2.19 -14.51
C ILE A 91 5.41 0.67 -14.57
N ALA A 92 6.45 -0.08 -14.96
CA ALA A 92 6.41 -1.54 -14.98
C ALA A 92 6.11 -2.13 -13.59
N HIS A 93 6.73 -1.59 -12.53
CA HIS A 93 6.42 -2.00 -11.15
C HIS A 93 4.96 -1.70 -10.79
N CYS A 94 4.43 -0.54 -11.17
CA CYS A 94 3.01 -0.21 -10.95
C CYS A 94 2.07 -1.18 -11.68
N LEU A 95 2.40 -1.55 -12.93
CA LEU A 95 1.61 -2.52 -13.71
C LEU A 95 1.63 -3.91 -13.06
N ILE A 96 2.81 -4.39 -12.64
CA ILE A 96 2.95 -5.67 -11.95
C ILE A 96 2.15 -5.67 -10.64
N ALA A 97 2.25 -4.60 -9.83
CA ALA A 97 1.45 -4.47 -8.62
C ALA A 97 -0.06 -4.53 -8.91
N GLY A 98 -0.50 -3.86 -9.98
CA GLY A 98 -1.87 -3.95 -10.47
C GLY A 98 -2.28 -5.38 -10.85
N MET A 99 -1.43 -6.10 -11.58
CA MET A 99 -1.67 -7.50 -11.94
C MET A 99 -1.77 -8.41 -10.72
N VAL A 100 -0.92 -8.21 -9.71
CA VAL A 100 -0.98 -8.97 -8.45
C VAL A 100 -2.34 -8.80 -7.78
N ILE A 101 -2.87 -7.57 -7.70
CA ILE A 101 -4.21 -7.31 -7.14
C ILE A 101 -5.29 -8.04 -7.95
N LEU A 102 -5.20 -8.01 -9.29
CA LEU A 102 -6.15 -8.71 -10.15
C LEU A 102 -6.11 -10.23 -9.91
N ILE A 103 -4.92 -10.82 -9.73
CA ILE A 103 -4.75 -12.24 -9.41
C ILE A 103 -5.34 -12.56 -8.04
N LEU A 104 -5.00 -11.77 -7.00
CA LEU A 104 -5.53 -11.95 -5.65
C LEU A 104 -7.06 -11.89 -5.64
N ARG A 105 -7.64 -10.99 -6.43
CA ARG A 105 -9.09 -10.88 -6.59
C ARG A 105 -9.69 -12.09 -7.30
N SER A 106 -9.04 -12.59 -8.36
CA SER A 106 -9.48 -13.81 -9.04
C SER A 106 -9.50 -14.99 -8.07
N ILE A 107 -8.46 -15.13 -7.23
CA ILE A 107 -8.40 -16.15 -6.17
C ILE A 107 -9.53 -15.95 -5.15
N ALA A 108 -9.75 -14.72 -4.68
CA ALA A 108 -10.84 -14.41 -3.75
C ALA A 108 -12.23 -14.72 -4.33
N THR A 109 -12.40 -14.55 -5.64
CA THR A 109 -13.66 -14.86 -6.34
C THR A 109 -13.91 -16.36 -6.39
N ILE A 110 -12.87 -17.17 -6.61
CA ILE A 110 -12.94 -18.64 -6.57
C ILE A 110 -13.37 -19.13 -5.17
N MET A 111 -12.90 -18.46 -4.12
CA MET A 111 -13.24 -18.77 -2.72
C MET A 111 -14.70 -18.45 -2.33
N GLY A 112 -15.45 -17.75 -3.20
CA GLY A 112 -16.90 -17.57 -3.14
C GLY A 112 -17.47 -17.26 -1.74
N PRO A 113 -18.18 -18.21 -1.09
CA PRO A 113 -18.84 -17.98 0.19
C PRO A 113 -17.88 -17.65 1.33
N ILE A 114 -16.70 -18.27 1.36
CA ILE A 114 -15.70 -18.11 2.43
C ILE A 114 -15.16 -16.68 2.44
N SER A 115 -14.84 -16.14 1.26
CA SER A 115 -14.41 -14.75 1.12
C SER A 115 -15.48 -13.76 1.61
N ARG A 116 -16.75 -14.06 1.33
CA ARG A 116 -17.89 -13.24 1.78
C ARG A 116 -18.06 -13.27 3.29
N LEU A 117 -17.89 -14.44 3.91
CA LEU A 117 -18.03 -14.65 5.34
C LEU A 117 -16.89 -13.96 6.13
N ILE A 118 -15.64 -14.10 5.67
CA ILE A 118 -14.48 -13.38 6.22
C ILE A 118 -14.66 -11.86 6.07
N GLY A 119 -15.20 -11.41 4.93
CA GLY A 119 -15.48 -9.99 4.68
C GLY A 119 -16.50 -9.41 5.66
N ILE A 120 -17.55 -10.16 6.01
CA ILE A 120 -18.58 -9.73 6.98
C ILE A 120 -18.01 -9.71 8.41
N LEU A 121 -17.28 -10.76 8.81
CA LEU A 121 -16.68 -10.85 10.15
C LEU A 121 -15.60 -9.78 10.38
N GLY A 122 -14.86 -9.41 9.33
CA GLY A 122 -13.77 -8.45 9.42
C GLY A 122 -14.17 -6.98 9.26
N HIS A 123 -15.40 -6.66 8.83
CA HIS A 123 -15.70 -5.34 8.28
C HIS A 123 -15.49 -4.18 9.27
N ASN A 124 -15.86 -4.36 10.55
CA ASN A 124 -15.88 -3.27 11.52
C ASN A 124 -14.60 -3.21 12.38
N GLU A 125 -14.04 -4.36 12.77
CA GLU A 125 -12.91 -4.39 13.71
C GLU A 125 -11.56 -4.53 13.02
N SER A 126 -11.50 -5.18 11.85
CA SER A 126 -10.24 -5.42 11.16
C SER A 126 -9.51 -4.12 10.80
N PRO A 127 -10.16 -3.07 10.22
CA PRO A 127 -9.47 -1.83 9.91
C PRO A 127 -8.85 -1.14 11.13
N ARG A 128 -9.54 -1.18 12.29
CA ARG A 128 -9.04 -0.58 13.54
C ARG A 128 -7.85 -1.34 14.10
N LEU A 129 -7.90 -2.68 14.06
CA LEU A 129 -6.78 -3.53 14.47
C LEU A 129 -5.55 -3.28 13.59
N TRP A 130 -5.75 -3.20 12.27
CA TRP A 130 -4.68 -2.84 11.34
C TRP A 130 -4.10 -1.45 11.63
N GLY A 131 -4.96 -0.47 11.98
CA GLY A 131 -4.51 0.86 12.42
C GLY A 131 -3.58 0.80 13.63
N SER A 132 -3.98 0.05 14.67
CA SER A 132 -3.17 -0.13 15.88
C SER A 132 -1.84 -0.83 15.59
N LEU A 133 -1.83 -1.85 14.73
CA LEU A 133 -0.60 -2.53 14.30
C LEU A 133 0.35 -1.57 13.57
N LEU A 134 -0.18 -0.73 12.67
CA LEU A 134 0.63 0.27 11.96
C LEU A 134 1.24 1.30 12.91
N ILE A 135 0.49 1.76 13.92
CA ILE A 135 1.03 2.67 14.96
C ILE A 135 2.16 1.99 15.72
N GLY A 136 1.99 0.72 16.12
CA GLY A 136 3.03 -0.06 16.78
C GLY A 136 4.30 -0.18 15.93
N MET A 137 4.14 -0.52 14.65
CA MET A 137 5.26 -0.64 13.69
C MET A 137 5.97 0.69 13.46
N ALA A 138 5.22 1.80 13.35
CA ALA A 138 5.80 3.13 13.23
C ALA A 138 6.60 3.52 14.47
N THR A 139 6.05 3.24 15.65
CA THR A 139 6.70 3.52 16.95
C THR A 139 7.99 2.72 17.09
N TRP A 140 7.94 1.42 16.82
CA TRP A 140 9.13 0.55 16.85
C TRP A 140 10.21 1.06 15.90
N SER A 141 9.82 1.40 14.67
CA SER A 141 10.76 1.88 13.66
C SER A 141 11.37 3.24 14.04
N ALA A 142 10.61 4.13 14.69
CA ALA A 142 11.11 5.39 15.21
C ALA A 142 12.12 5.19 16.35
N ILE A 143 11.83 4.28 17.28
CA ILE A 143 12.75 3.90 18.37
C ILE A 143 14.05 3.36 17.79
N TRP A 144 13.97 2.42 16.83
CA TRP A 144 15.15 1.82 16.23
C TRP A 144 16.01 2.84 15.49
N LEU A 145 15.40 3.83 14.84
CA LEU A 145 16.12 4.88 14.13
C LEU A 145 16.87 5.83 15.08
N LEU A 146 16.36 6.04 16.29
CA LEU A 146 17.02 6.85 17.34
C LEU A 146 18.12 6.07 18.06
N ILE A 147 17.88 4.79 18.39
CA ILE A 147 18.80 3.97 19.19
C ILE A 147 19.88 3.30 18.32
N GLY A 148 19.56 2.95 17.08
CA GLY A 148 20.46 2.24 16.16
C GLY A 148 21.85 2.91 16.01
N PRO A 149 21.93 4.23 15.78
CA PRO A 149 23.21 4.93 15.70
C PRO A 149 24.02 4.86 17.01
N ILE A 150 23.36 4.99 18.15
CA ILE A 150 23.97 4.99 19.49
C ILE A 150 24.55 3.60 19.82
N SER A 151 23.80 2.55 19.49
CA SER A 151 24.25 1.16 19.64
C SER A 151 25.50 0.86 18.80
N ASN A 152 25.52 1.29 17.53
CA ASN A 152 26.68 1.07 16.66
C ASN A 152 27.94 1.83 17.12
N THR A 153 27.80 2.94 17.84
CA THR A 153 28.93 3.68 18.40
C THR A 153 29.44 3.16 19.74
N LEU A 154 28.63 2.40 20.49
CA LEU A 154 29.00 1.86 21.81
C LEU A 154 29.60 0.45 21.76
N PHE A 155 29.37 -0.30 20.68
CA PHE A 155 29.86 -1.67 20.46
C PHE A 155 30.99 -1.76 19.42
N LEU A 156 31.63 -0.62 19.11
CA LEU A 156 32.95 -0.52 18.44
C LEU A 156 33.99 -0.13 19.49
#